data_AF-A0A1F3V3I5-F1
#
_entry.id   AF-A0A1F3V3I5-F1
#
_cell.length_a   1.000
_cell.length_b   1.000
_cell.length_c   1.000
_cell.angle_alpha   90.00
_cell.angle_beta   90.00
_cell.angle_gamma   90.00
#
_symmetry.space_group_name_H-M   'P 1'
#
loop_
_entity.id
_entity.type
_entity.pdbx_description
1 polymer ?
#
loop_
_entity_poly.entity_id
_entity_poly.type
_entity_poly.pdbx_seq_one_letter_code
_entity_poly.pdbx_strand_id
1 'polypeptide(L)'
;MMIKNFILLFLVLSLKASAYSFLYGDQKDINLDNTMLERYIKPQLKAMVSEYYQTLATLHPLNPQLIKLKELAQKASIEWKNWNKHCNTWNESCVQDLKKIKKIQRDLEVQTTSLQKQIFDRSFFLNQFFTDSLFLLSSDLDELSILNYKTIDAMDMISILAIDSKLPLQSKTDLIEDNINMMQLLSEKILTELLPKTLKRQYFELWFFFVKDLERYLTSNNSDTFFLNRLEYFNQNWNSFHMLLSKHIVQAPQSTLNTLSIMHNRWNSVLKIILKNSSKTTN
;
A
#
# COMPACT_ATOMS: atom_id res chain seq x y z
N MET A 1 43.17 -28.07 2.77
CA MET A 1 42.62 -27.98 1.40
C MET A 1 41.19 -28.52 1.29
N MET A 2 40.81 -29.58 2.03
CA MET A 2 39.45 -30.16 2.05
C MET A 2 38.32 -29.21 2.50
N ILE A 3 38.57 -28.33 3.47
CA ILE A 3 37.53 -27.43 4.04
C ILE A 3 37.07 -26.37 3.01
N LYS A 4 37.98 -25.86 2.17
CA LYS A 4 37.61 -24.90 1.10
C LYS A 4 36.69 -25.54 0.06
N ASN A 5 36.92 -26.81 -0.28
CA ASN A 5 36.06 -27.52 -1.24
C ASN A 5 34.67 -27.83 -0.64
N PHE A 6 34.58 -28.09 0.67
CA PHE A 6 33.29 -28.30 1.35
C PHE A 6 32.46 -27.02 1.44
N ILE A 7 33.10 -25.87 1.75
CA ILE A 7 32.43 -24.55 1.78
C ILE A 7 31.96 -24.14 0.39
N LEU A 8 32.76 -24.40 -0.67
CA LEU A 8 32.37 -24.12 -2.04
C LEU A 8 31.20 -25.02 -2.50
N LEU A 9 31.22 -26.30 -2.13
CA LEU A 9 30.13 -27.23 -2.44
C LEU A 9 28.83 -26.82 -1.73
N PHE A 10 28.91 -26.38 -0.47
CA PHE A 10 27.75 -25.91 0.29
C PHE A 10 27.19 -24.60 -0.29
N LEU A 11 28.04 -23.66 -0.72
CA LEU A 11 27.63 -22.42 -1.39
C LEU A 11 26.96 -22.67 -2.74
N VAL A 12 27.48 -23.61 -3.54
CA VAL A 12 26.90 -23.98 -4.84
C VAL A 12 25.59 -24.77 -4.66
N LEU A 13 25.47 -25.58 -3.62
CA LEU A 13 24.24 -26.31 -3.30
C LEU A 13 23.18 -25.40 -2.66
N SER A 14 23.56 -24.41 -1.85
CA SER A 14 22.62 -23.42 -1.29
C SER A 14 22.08 -22.44 -2.34
N LEU A 15 22.83 -22.18 -3.41
CA LEU A 15 22.34 -21.43 -4.58
C LEU A 15 21.31 -22.21 -5.41
N LYS A 16 21.21 -23.54 -5.20
CA LYS A 16 20.21 -24.43 -5.82
C LYS A 16 19.12 -24.89 -4.85
N ALA A 17 18.99 -24.27 -3.68
CA ALA A 17 17.74 -24.34 -2.92
C ALA A 17 16.68 -23.59 -3.72
N SER A 18 16.13 -24.29 -4.71
CA SER A 18 15.09 -23.80 -5.60
C SER A 18 13.94 -23.29 -4.76
N ALA A 19 13.61 -22.02 -4.93
CA ALA A 19 12.25 -21.56 -4.74
C ALA A 19 11.32 -22.60 -5.38
N TYR A 20 10.37 -23.14 -4.62
CA TYR A 20 9.31 -23.95 -5.18
C TYR A 20 8.53 -23.04 -6.14
N SER A 21 8.95 -23.03 -7.41
CA SER A 21 8.23 -22.32 -8.46
C SER A 21 6.90 -23.05 -8.64
N PHE A 22 5.85 -22.41 -8.15
CA PHE A 22 4.46 -22.82 -8.37
C PHE A 22 4.08 -22.76 -9.86
N LEU A 23 4.87 -22.08 -10.69
CA LEU A 23 4.68 -21.91 -12.12
C LEU A 23 5.86 -22.54 -12.87
N TYR A 24 5.80 -23.86 -13.08
CA TYR A 24 6.76 -24.58 -13.92
C TYR A 24 6.54 -24.35 -15.44
N GLY A 25 5.83 -23.29 -15.83
CA GLY A 25 5.62 -22.88 -17.21
C GLY A 25 6.31 -21.55 -17.48
N ASP A 26 6.95 -21.43 -18.63
CA ASP A 26 7.56 -20.16 -19.03
C ASP A 26 6.46 -19.09 -19.06
N GLN A 27 6.66 -17.93 -18.43
CA GLN A 27 5.65 -16.85 -18.39
C GLN A 27 5.19 -16.41 -19.79
N LYS A 28 5.99 -16.73 -20.82
CA LYS A 28 5.71 -16.54 -22.25
C LYS A 28 4.56 -17.40 -22.77
N ASP A 29 4.21 -18.48 -22.07
CA ASP A 29 3.15 -19.43 -22.44
C ASP A 29 1.78 -19.03 -21.88
N ILE A 30 1.71 -17.96 -21.07
CA ILE A 30 0.46 -17.47 -20.49
C ILE A 30 -0.28 -16.60 -21.54
N ASN A 31 -1.12 -17.23 -22.36
CA ASN A 31 -2.01 -16.52 -23.28
C ASN A 31 -3.33 -16.14 -22.59
N LEU A 32 -3.33 -15.05 -21.85
CA LEU A 32 -4.54 -14.50 -21.23
C LEU A 32 -5.21 -13.48 -22.15
N ASP A 33 -6.44 -13.78 -22.55
CA ASP A 33 -7.31 -12.79 -23.20
C ASP A 33 -7.53 -11.59 -22.25
N ASN A 34 -7.39 -10.38 -22.78
CA ASN A 34 -7.69 -9.12 -22.09
C ASN A 34 -9.08 -9.14 -21.44
N THR A 35 -10.06 -9.81 -22.07
CA THR A 35 -11.40 -9.96 -21.50
C THR A 35 -11.38 -10.70 -20.16
N MET A 36 -10.55 -11.74 -20.01
CA MET A 36 -10.43 -12.49 -18.75
C MET A 36 -9.74 -11.65 -17.66
N LEU A 37 -8.72 -10.89 -18.05
CA LEU A 37 -8.00 -9.99 -17.16
C LEU A 37 -8.94 -8.90 -16.62
N GLU A 38 -9.66 -8.23 -17.50
CA GLU A 38 -10.54 -7.11 -17.14
C GLU A 38 -11.84 -7.54 -16.46
N ARG A 39 -12.49 -8.61 -16.92
CA ARG A 39 -13.82 -9.00 -16.42
C ARG A 39 -13.79 -10.00 -15.28
N TYR A 40 -12.68 -10.69 -15.08
CA TYR A 40 -12.56 -11.67 -14.00
C TYR A 40 -11.43 -11.35 -13.03
N ILE A 41 -10.18 -11.30 -13.49
CA ILE A 41 -9.02 -11.21 -12.59
C ILE A 41 -9.02 -9.87 -11.84
N LYS A 42 -9.08 -8.73 -12.54
CA LYS A 42 -9.06 -7.40 -11.91
C LYS A 42 -10.20 -7.22 -10.89
N PRO A 43 -11.46 -7.63 -11.16
CA PRO A 43 -12.53 -7.61 -10.16
C PRO A 43 -12.21 -8.42 -8.89
N GLN A 44 -11.63 -9.62 -9.01
CA GLN A 44 -11.25 -10.42 -7.84
C GLN A 44 -10.14 -9.73 -7.03
N LEU A 45 -9.13 -9.17 -7.70
CA LEU A 45 -8.04 -8.45 -7.03
C LEU A 45 -8.55 -7.18 -6.34
N LYS A 46 -9.47 -6.43 -6.97
CA LYS A 46 -10.14 -5.27 -6.35
C LYS A 46 -10.91 -5.70 -5.09
N ALA A 47 -11.65 -6.80 -5.15
CA ALA A 47 -12.35 -7.35 -4.01
C ALA A 47 -11.39 -7.72 -2.87
N MET A 48 -10.25 -8.35 -3.19
CA MET A 48 -9.24 -8.69 -2.19
C MET A 48 -8.63 -7.46 -1.51
N VAL A 49 -8.32 -6.40 -2.25
CA VAL A 49 -7.85 -5.13 -1.67
C VAL A 49 -8.92 -4.52 -0.75
N SER A 50 -10.18 -4.54 -1.17
CA SER A 50 -11.28 -4.04 -0.34
C SER A 50 -11.50 -4.90 0.93
N GLU A 51 -11.40 -6.23 0.81
CA GLU A 51 -11.53 -7.17 1.91
C GLU A 51 -10.40 -6.98 2.94
N TYR A 52 -9.16 -6.70 2.48
CA TYR A 52 -8.06 -6.31 3.38
C TYR A 52 -8.44 -5.10 4.23
N TYR A 53 -8.89 -4.00 3.62
CA TYR A 53 -9.30 -2.80 4.35
C TYR A 53 -10.51 -3.04 5.26
N GLN A 54 -11.45 -3.90 4.85
CA GLN A 54 -12.58 -4.30 5.69
C GLN A 54 -12.11 -5.04 6.95
N THR A 55 -11.12 -5.92 6.84
CA THR A 55 -10.56 -6.59 8.03
C THR A 55 -9.91 -5.58 8.97
N LEU A 56 -9.12 -4.62 8.45
CA LEU A 56 -8.57 -3.54 9.27
C LEU A 56 -9.69 -2.75 9.99
N ALA A 57 -10.72 -2.32 9.25
CA ALA A 57 -11.85 -1.58 9.80
C ALA A 57 -12.60 -2.33 10.92
N THR A 58 -12.62 -3.67 10.86
CA THR A 58 -13.28 -4.50 11.87
C THR A 58 -12.42 -4.72 13.12
N LEU A 59 -11.09 -4.64 12.99
CA LEU A 59 -10.15 -4.90 14.08
C LEU A 59 -10.01 -3.74 15.07
N HIS A 60 -10.25 -2.50 14.64
CA HIS A 60 -10.24 -1.34 15.54
C HIS A 60 -11.19 -0.22 15.05
N PRO A 61 -11.98 0.42 15.92
CA PRO A 61 -12.95 1.46 15.55
C PRO A 61 -12.37 2.70 14.87
N LEU A 62 -11.09 3.02 15.13
CA LEU A 62 -10.40 4.15 14.47
C LEU A 62 -9.82 3.80 13.09
N ASN A 63 -9.70 2.51 12.74
CA ASN A 63 -9.09 2.10 11.47
C ASN A 63 -9.82 2.63 10.21
N PRO A 64 -11.16 2.76 10.15
CA PRO A 64 -11.83 3.41 9.03
C PRO A 64 -11.31 4.82 8.74
N GLN A 65 -11.00 5.59 9.78
CA GLN A 65 -10.47 6.95 9.64
C GLN A 65 -8.99 6.94 9.24
N LEU A 66 -8.20 5.98 9.73
CA LEU A 66 -6.80 5.78 9.29
C LEU A 66 -6.73 5.40 7.81
N ILE A 67 -7.65 4.53 7.34
CA ILE A 67 -7.81 4.21 5.92
C ILE A 67 -8.11 5.49 5.14
N LYS A 68 -8.99 6.35 5.67
CA LYS A 68 -9.32 7.62 5.01
C LYS A 68 -8.13 8.57 4.89
N LEU A 69 -7.29 8.65 5.94
CA LEU A 69 -6.04 9.43 5.89
C LEU A 69 -5.11 8.91 4.79
N LYS A 70 -4.92 7.59 4.69
CA LYS A 70 -4.09 6.97 3.64
C LYS A 70 -4.63 7.28 2.24
N GLU A 71 -5.94 7.20 2.03
CA GLU A 71 -6.56 7.54 0.75
C GLU A 71 -6.28 9.00 0.36
N LEU A 72 -6.40 9.93 1.32
CA LEU A 72 -6.14 11.36 1.08
C LEU A 72 -4.66 11.62 0.77
N ALA A 73 -3.74 11.02 1.54
CA ALA A 73 -2.30 11.15 1.31
C ALA A 73 -1.88 10.59 -0.06
N GLN A 74 -2.40 9.42 -0.43
CA GLN A 74 -2.16 8.83 -1.75
C GLN A 74 -2.74 9.70 -2.87
N LYS A 75 -3.95 10.23 -2.70
CA LYS A 75 -4.55 11.15 -3.66
C LYS A 75 -3.71 12.41 -3.84
N ALA A 76 -3.20 12.98 -2.74
CA ALA A 76 -2.29 14.12 -2.80
C ALA A 76 -1.00 13.80 -3.57
N SER A 77 -0.41 12.62 -3.35
CA SER A 77 0.76 12.11 -4.08
C SER A 77 0.51 11.98 -5.58
N ILE A 78 -0.64 11.42 -5.99
CA ILE A 78 -1.01 11.29 -7.39
C ILE A 78 -1.21 12.66 -8.05
N GLU A 79 -1.99 13.54 -7.42
CA GLU A 79 -2.28 14.88 -7.98
C GLU A 79 -1.02 15.74 -8.03
N TRP A 80 -0.14 15.66 -7.03
CA TRP A 80 1.16 16.35 -7.05
C TRP A 80 2.06 15.86 -8.19
N LYS A 81 2.18 14.54 -8.37
CA LYS A 81 2.97 13.96 -9.48
C LYS A 81 2.42 14.38 -10.85
N ASN A 82 1.09 14.48 -10.99
CA ASN A 82 0.47 14.96 -12.21
C ASN A 82 0.82 16.43 -12.44
N TRP A 83 0.63 17.27 -11.42
CA TRP A 83 0.98 18.70 -11.46
C TRP A 83 2.44 18.92 -11.82
N ASN A 84 3.38 18.26 -11.15
CA ASN A 84 4.82 18.41 -11.37
C ASN A 84 5.24 18.01 -12.80
N LYS A 85 4.54 17.05 -13.43
CA LYS A 85 4.82 16.64 -14.82
C LYS A 85 4.41 17.67 -15.87
N HIS A 86 3.32 18.41 -15.64
CA HIS A 86 2.77 19.31 -16.67
C HIS A 86 2.96 20.80 -16.36
N CYS A 87 3.26 21.18 -15.11
CA CYS A 87 3.44 22.56 -14.68
C CYS A 87 4.89 23.05 -14.76
N ASN A 88 5.49 22.91 -15.94
CA ASN A 88 6.83 23.46 -16.22
C ASN A 88 6.82 24.98 -16.41
N THR A 89 5.69 25.53 -16.83
CA THR A 89 5.46 26.97 -16.99
C THR A 89 4.20 27.35 -16.23
N TRP A 90 4.28 28.41 -15.42
CA TRP A 90 3.14 28.87 -14.62
C TRP A 90 2.01 29.41 -15.50
N ASN A 91 0.83 28.80 -15.40
CA ASN A 91 -0.38 29.21 -16.12
C ASN A 91 -1.62 29.03 -15.24
N GLU A 92 -2.78 29.45 -15.73
CA GLU A 92 -4.04 29.36 -14.98
C GLU A 92 -4.43 27.91 -14.63
N SER A 93 -4.14 26.94 -15.50
CA SER A 93 -4.37 25.51 -15.22
C SER A 93 -3.58 25.06 -13.99
N CYS A 94 -2.29 25.42 -13.92
CA CYS A 94 -1.43 25.10 -12.78
C CYS A 94 -1.94 25.69 -11.47
N VAL A 95 -2.52 26.90 -11.51
CA VAL A 95 -3.15 27.52 -10.35
C VAL A 95 -4.37 26.72 -9.90
N GLN A 96 -5.23 26.30 -10.83
CA GLN A 96 -6.43 25.52 -10.52
C GLN A 96 -6.09 24.13 -9.98
N ASP A 97 -5.10 23.46 -10.56
CA ASP A 97 -4.65 22.15 -10.10
C ASP A 97 -3.99 22.24 -8.73
N LEU A 98 -3.17 23.27 -8.48
CA LEU A 98 -2.61 23.52 -7.15
C LEU A 98 -3.70 23.77 -6.10
N LYS A 99 -4.76 24.51 -6.44
CA LYS A 99 -5.93 24.68 -5.56
C LYS A 99 -6.62 23.34 -5.24
N LYS A 100 -6.73 22.42 -6.20
CA LYS A 100 -7.27 21.06 -5.96
C LYS A 100 -6.38 20.29 -4.98
N ILE A 101 -5.07 20.33 -5.16
CA ILE A 101 -4.11 19.67 -4.26
C ILE A 101 -4.23 20.24 -2.85
N LYS A 102 -4.25 21.58 -2.71
CA LYS A 102 -4.44 22.25 -1.42
C LYS A 102 -5.76 21.88 -0.75
N LYS A 103 -6.84 21.67 -1.51
CA LYS A 103 -8.10 21.18 -0.94
C LYS A 103 -7.93 19.80 -0.32
N ILE A 104 -7.23 18.88 -1.00
CA ILE A 104 -6.93 17.54 -0.47
C ILE A 104 -6.11 17.63 0.82
N GLN A 105 -5.09 18.52 0.85
CA GLN A 105 -4.28 18.74 2.05
C GLN A 105 -5.08 19.32 3.23
N ARG A 106 -6.06 20.19 2.97
CA ARG A 106 -7.00 20.67 4.00
C ARG A 106 -7.92 19.56 4.50
N ASP A 107 -8.42 18.71 3.60
CA ASP A 107 -9.23 17.56 3.98
C ASP A 107 -8.40 16.59 4.86
N LEU A 108 -7.11 16.39 4.52
CA LEU A 108 -6.16 15.60 5.32
C LEU A 108 -5.98 16.21 6.73
N GLU A 109 -5.85 17.53 6.84
CA GLU A 109 -5.72 18.23 8.12
C GLU A 109 -6.96 18.02 9.00
N VAL A 110 -8.15 18.18 8.42
CA VAL A 110 -9.42 17.99 9.12
C VAL A 110 -9.54 16.57 9.66
N GLN A 111 -9.19 15.56 8.86
CA GLN A 111 -9.21 14.17 9.29
C GLN A 111 -8.16 13.89 10.38
N THR A 112 -6.95 14.43 10.25
CA THR A 112 -5.85 14.26 11.21
C THR A 112 -6.23 14.85 12.57
N THR A 113 -6.73 16.09 12.56
CA THR A 113 -7.22 16.77 13.78
C THR A 113 -8.39 16.02 14.41
N SER A 114 -9.31 15.50 13.61
CA SER A 114 -10.45 14.71 14.09
C SER A 114 -10.01 13.43 14.80
N LEU A 115 -9.01 12.75 14.23
CA LEU A 115 -8.43 11.54 14.81
C LEU A 115 -7.66 11.81 16.09
N GLN A 116 -6.82 12.86 16.13
CA GLN A 116 -6.12 13.28 17.35
C GLN A 116 -7.12 13.52 18.49
N LYS A 117 -8.22 14.26 18.23
CA LYS A 117 -9.26 14.50 19.23
C LYS A 117 -9.90 13.21 19.75
N GLN A 118 -10.14 12.23 18.86
CA GLN A 118 -10.72 10.95 19.25
C GLN A 118 -9.75 10.09 20.05
N ILE A 119 -8.45 10.11 19.75
CA ILE A 119 -7.43 9.40 20.54
C ILE A 119 -7.45 9.88 21.99
N PHE A 120 -7.65 11.18 22.22
CA PHE A 120 -7.72 11.78 23.56
C PHE A 120 -9.08 11.63 24.25
N ASP A 121 -10.08 11.02 23.61
CA ASP A 121 -11.35 10.70 24.25
C ASP A 121 -11.15 9.53 25.24
N ARG A 122 -11.66 9.71 26.47
CA ARG A 122 -11.50 8.77 27.59
C ARG A 122 -12.04 7.38 27.26
N SER A 123 -12.99 7.28 26.34
CA SER A 123 -13.59 6.01 25.90
C SER A 123 -12.56 5.03 25.33
N PHE A 124 -11.47 5.51 24.71
CA PHE A 124 -10.44 4.65 24.09
C PHE A 124 -9.33 4.23 25.06
N PHE A 125 -9.07 5.00 26.12
CA PHE A 125 -8.04 4.68 27.12
C PHE A 125 -8.45 3.61 28.14
N LEU A 126 -9.74 3.23 28.20
CA LEU A 126 -10.22 2.21 29.12
C LEU A 126 -9.65 0.82 28.81
N ASN A 127 -9.13 0.62 27.59
CA ASN A 127 -8.51 -0.63 27.18
C ASN A 127 -6.97 -0.53 27.24
N GLN A 128 -6.38 -0.91 28.38
CA GLN A 128 -4.92 -0.85 28.63
C GLN A 128 -4.06 -1.51 27.54
N PHE A 129 -4.63 -2.43 26.76
CA PHE A 129 -3.93 -3.14 25.69
C PHE A 129 -3.42 -2.25 24.54
N PHE A 130 -3.98 -1.04 24.36
CA PHE A 130 -3.65 -0.17 23.23
C PHE A 130 -2.91 1.11 23.62
N THR A 131 -2.62 1.34 24.91
CA THR A 131 -2.08 2.63 25.38
C THR A 131 -0.78 3.01 24.65
N ASP A 132 0.19 2.10 24.53
CA ASP A 132 1.44 2.36 23.79
C ASP A 132 1.18 2.65 22.30
N SER A 133 0.33 1.85 21.66
CA SER A 133 -0.05 2.02 20.24
C SER A 133 -0.77 3.35 19.98
N LEU A 134 -1.59 3.81 20.93
CA LEU A 134 -2.28 5.09 20.83
C LEU A 134 -1.31 6.27 20.97
N PHE A 135 -0.31 6.17 21.86
CA PHE A 135 0.75 7.17 21.97
C PHE A 135 1.60 7.25 20.69
N LEU A 136 2.01 6.09 20.15
CA LEU A 136 2.74 6.03 18.89
C LEU A 136 1.92 6.59 17.74
N LEU A 137 0.63 6.24 17.66
CA LEU A 137 -0.27 6.80 16.66
C LEU A 137 -0.41 8.32 16.82
N SER A 138 -0.56 8.84 18.04
CA SER A 138 -0.63 10.28 18.28
C SER A 138 0.62 10.99 17.77
N SER A 139 1.80 10.45 18.08
CA SER A 139 3.08 10.99 17.59
C SER A 139 3.16 10.98 16.06
N ASP A 140 2.74 9.88 15.42
CA ASP A 140 2.73 9.77 13.96
C ASP A 140 1.72 10.76 13.31
N LEU A 141 0.57 11.02 13.97
CA LEU A 141 -0.40 12.02 13.51
C LEU A 141 0.11 13.46 13.67
N ASP A 142 0.87 13.75 14.73
CA ASP A 142 1.51 15.06 14.92
C ASP A 142 2.54 15.31 13.82
N GLU A 143 3.38 14.31 13.51
CA GLU A 143 4.32 14.39 12.39
C GLU A 143 3.59 14.59 11.05
N LEU A 144 2.48 13.87 10.83
CA LEU A 144 1.65 14.03 9.62
C LEU A 144 1.10 15.47 9.51
N SER A 145 0.59 16.06 10.59
CA SER A 145 0.10 17.45 10.61
C SER A 145 1.22 18.45 10.32
N ILE A 146 2.41 18.26 10.91
CA ILE A 146 3.58 19.12 10.65
C ILE A 146 4.00 19.07 9.17
N LEU A 147 4.07 17.87 8.58
CA LEU A 147 4.39 17.71 7.16
C LEU A 147 3.33 18.35 6.26
N ASN A 148 2.05 18.19 6.61
CA ASN A 148 0.95 18.76 5.88
C ASN A 148 0.97 20.31 5.92
N TYR A 149 1.20 20.89 7.10
CA TYR A 149 1.36 22.33 7.28
C TYR A 149 2.50 22.88 6.43
N LYS A 150 3.69 22.28 6.51
CA LYS A 150 4.86 22.66 5.69
C LYS A 150 4.56 22.57 4.19
N THR A 151 3.78 21.57 3.79
CA THR A 151 3.38 21.37 2.40
C THR A 151 2.44 22.49 1.92
N ILE A 152 1.41 22.80 2.70
CA ILE A 152 0.47 23.88 2.37
C ILE A 152 1.19 25.23 2.28
N ASP A 153 2.05 25.54 3.25
CA ASP A 153 2.85 26.77 3.28
C ASP A 153 3.76 26.89 2.04
N ALA A 154 4.46 25.81 1.68
CA ALA A 154 5.28 25.79 0.47
C ALA A 154 4.45 25.99 -0.82
N MET A 155 3.25 25.41 -0.91
CA MET A 155 2.33 25.62 -2.04
C MET A 155 1.83 27.07 -2.11
N ASP A 156 1.60 27.71 -0.97
CA ASP A 156 1.24 29.13 -0.89
C ASP A 156 2.39 30.02 -1.37
N MET A 157 3.63 29.73 -0.97
CA MET A 157 4.81 30.43 -1.48
C MET A 157 4.95 30.28 -3.00
N ILE A 158 4.75 29.08 -3.56
CA ILE A 158 4.80 28.86 -5.01
C ILE A 158 3.83 29.80 -5.73
N SER A 159 2.60 29.93 -5.21
CA SER A 159 1.57 30.76 -5.83
C SER A 159 1.94 32.25 -5.86
N ILE A 160 2.65 32.73 -4.83
CA ILE A 160 3.11 34.11 -4.72
C ILE A 160 4.33 34.34 -5.61
N LEU A 161 5.33 33.47 -5.54
CA LEU A 161 6.60 33.62 -6.24
C LEU A 161 6.43 33.42 -7.75
N ALA A 162 5.48 32.61 -8.19
CA ALA A 162 5.26 32.38 -9.62
C ALA A 162 4.66 33.60 -10.35
N ILE A 163 4.16 34.61 -9.62
CA ILE A 163 3.83 35.92 -10.18
C ILE A 163 5.09 36.63 -10.69
N ASP A 164 6.24 36.36 -10.06
CA ASP A 164 7.54 36.93 -10.41
C ASP A 164 8.41 35.83 -11.05
N SER A 165 8.28 35.70 -12.38
CA SER A 165 8.81 34.63 -13.26
C SER A 165 10.30 34.22 -13.15
N LYS A 166 11.06 34.75 -12.20
CA LYS A 166 12.53 34.60 -12.08
C LYS A 166 13.03 33.79 -10.87
N LEU A 167 12.16 33.34 -9.96
CA LEU A 167 12.60 32.56 -8.80
C LEU A 167 12.79 31.06 -9.11
N PRO A 168 13.80 30.40 -8.51
CA PRO A 168 14.03 28.96 -8.68
C PRO A 168 12.94 28.16 -7.97
N LEU A 169 11.89 27.80 -8.71
CA LEU A 169 10.76 26.99 -8.25
C LEU A 169 11.19 25.59 -7.76
N GLN A 170 12.31 25.09 -8.28
CA GLN A 170 12.81 23.72 -8.11
C GLN A 170 12.96 23.30 -6.63
N SER A 171 13.61 24.11 -5.80
CA SER A 171 13.88 23.72 -4.40
C SER A 171 12.61 23.63 -3.55
N LYS A 172 11.57 24.39 -3.92
CA LYS A 172 10.26 24.35 -3.25
C LYS A 172 9.41 23.19 -3.75
N THR A 173 9.46 22.86 -5.03
CA THR A 173 8.78 21.68 -5.57
C THR A 173 9.37 20.40 -5.01
N ASP A 174 10.70 20.33 -4.85
CA ASP A 174 11.38 19.18 -4.25
C ASP A 174 10.95 18.99 -2.78
N LEU A 175 10.92 20.08 -2.00
CA LEU A 175 10.42 20.05 -0.61
C LEU A 175 8.98 19.53 -0.50
N ILE A 176 8.10 19.96 -1.40
CA ILE A 176 6.70 19.49 -1.41
C ILE A 176 6.65 18.01 -1.77
N GLU A 177 7.41 17.59 -2.77
CA GLU A 177 7.47 16.18 -3.18
C GLU A 177 7.95 15.29 -2.03
N ASP A 178 9.03 15.69 -1.35
CA ASP A 178 9.56 14.99 -0.18
C ASP A 178 8.54 14.90 0.95
N ASN A 179 7.90 16.00 1.31
CA ASN A 179 6.87 16.01 2.35
C ASN A 179 5.69 15.10 1.97
N ILE A 180 5.19 15.17 0.74
CA ILE A 180 4.06 14.34 0.27
C ILE A 180 4.43 12.85 0.26
N ASN A 181 5.64 12.50 -0.18
CA ASN A 181 6.13 11.14 -0.13
C ASN A 181 6.22 10.64 1.32
N MET A 182 6.73 11.46 2.24
CA MET A 182 6.81 11.13 3.66
C MET A 182 5.42 10.96 4.28
N MET A 183 4.47 11.87 3.99
CA MET A 183 3.07 11.74 4.43
C MET A 183 2.44 10.45 3.92
N GLN A 184 2.70 10.06 2.66
CA GLN A 184 2.22 8.79 2.13
C GLN A 184 2.79 7.61 2.94
N LEU A 185 4.10 7.57 3.18
CA LEU A 185 4.75 6.50 3.96
C LEU A 185 4.22 6.42 5.39
N LEU A 186 4.08 7.57 6.07
CA LEU A 186 3.49 7.64 7.41
C LEU A 186 2.05 7.12 7.40
N SER A 187 1.24 7.55 6.43
CA SER A 187 -0.16 7.12 6.32
C SER A 187 -0.32 5.62 6.09
N GLU A 188 0.66 4.97 5.44
CA GLU A 188 0.70 3.53 5.27
C GLU A 188 1.12 2.80 6.56
N LYS A 189 2.09 3.36 7.29
CA LYS A 189 2.56 2.83 8.59
C LYS A 189 1.42 2.79 9.61
N ILE A 190 0.70 3.90 9.76
CA ILE A 190 -0.35 4.05 10.79
C ILE A 190 -1.51 3.04 10.65
N LEU A 191 -1.75 2.50 9.44
CA LEU A 191 -2.84 1.53 9.19
C LEU A 191 -2.82 0.30 10.11
N THR A 192 -1.63 -0.07 10.60
CA THR A 192 -1.44 -1.28 11.42
C THR A 192 -1.10 -0.97 12.88
N GLU A 193 -0.99 0.31 13.25
CA GLU A 193 -0.48 0.74 14.55
C GLU A 193 -1.39 0.30 15.71
N LEU A 194 -2.70 0.29 15.45
CA LEU A 194 -3.75 -0.08 16.41
C LEU A 194 -4.08 -1.58 16.40
N LEU A 195 -3.32 -2.40 15.68
CA LEU A 195 -3.49 -3.84 15.71
C LEU A 195 -2.76 -4.44 16.92
N PRO A 196 -3.27 -5.54 17.51
CA PRO A 196 -2.53 -6.30 18.51
C PRO A 196 -1.13 -6.66 18.03
N LYS A 197 -0.13 -6.66 18.93
CA LYS A 197 1.30 -6.92 18.58
C LYS A 197 1.49 -8.20 17.74
N THR A 198 0.69 -9.23 18.01
CA THR A 198 0.70 -10.51 17.26
C THR A 198 0.22 -10.38 15.81
N LEU A 199 -0.68 -9.44 15.52
CA LEU A 199 -1.26 -9.19 14.20
C LEU A 199 -0.52 -8.09 13.44
N LYS A 200 -0.04 -7.06 14.13
CA LYS A 200 0.56 -5.84 13.54
C LYS A 200 1.60 -6.14 12.47
N ARG A 201 2.63 -6.94 12.82
CA ARG A 201 3.70 -7.28 11.87
C ARG A 201 3.16 -8.02 10.64
N GLN A 202 2.26 -8.97 10.85
CA GLN A 202 1.75 -9.84 9.79
C GLN A 202 0.86 -9.07 8.80
N TYR A 203 0.04 -8.16 9.34
CA TYR A 203 -0.76 -7.24 8.53
C TYR A 203 0.11 -6.23 7.78
N PHE A 204 1.16 -5.71 8.42
CA PHE A 204 2.09 -4.79 7.76
C PHE A 204 2.86 -5.48 6.63
N GLU A 205 3.34 -6.70 6.84
CA GLU A 205 4.00 -7.51 5.81
C GLU A 205 3.04 -7.86 4.67
N LEU A 206 1.80 -8.26 4.98
CA LEU A 206 0.77 -8.49 3.97
C LEU A 206 0.47 -7.22 3.15
N TRP A 207 0.34 -6.07 3.82
CA TRP A 207 0.17 -4.79 3.15
C TRP A 207 1.32 -4.52 2.19
N PHE A 208 2.55 -4.55 2.70
CA PHE A 208 3.73 -4.11 1.98
C PHE A 208 4.09 -5.06 0.82
N PHE A 209 4.00 -6.37 1.03
CA PHE A 209 4.44 -7.36 0.04
C PHE A 209 3.33 -7.88 -0.88
N PHE A 210 2.07 -7.59 -0.61
CA PHE A 210 0.95 -8.09 -1.42
C PHE A 210 -0.05 -6.99 -1.78
N VAL A 211 -0.72 -6.41 -0.79
CA VAL A 211 -1.88 -5.52 -1.05
C VAL A 211 -1.47 -4.23 -1.74
N LYS A 212 -0.37 -3.59 -1.30
CA LYS A 212 0.14 -2.33 -1.88
C LYS A 212 0.46 -2.47 -3.36
N ASP A 213 1.11 -3.56 -3.74
CA ASP A 213 1.47 -3.83 -5.14
C ASP A 213 0.26 -4.17 -6.00
N LEU A 214 -0.73 -4.89 -5.45
CA LEU A 214 -2.01 -5.11 -6.13
C LEU A 214 -2.74 -3.79 -6.35
N GLU A 215 -2.81 -2.93 -5.34
CA GLU A 215 -3.44 -1.63 -5.46
C GLU A 215 -2.74 -0.77 -6.51
N ARG A 216 -1.40 -0.75 -6.52
CA ARG A 216 -0.61 -0.05 -7.53
C ARG A 216 -0.93 -0.57 -8.94
N TYR A 217 -0.98 -1.89 -9.11
CA TYR A 217 -1.38 -2.50 -10.39
C TYR A 217 -2.78 -2.05 -10.83
N LEU A 218 -3.74 -2.07 -9.92
CA LEU A 218 -5.14 -1.72 -10.19
C LEU A 218 -5.37 -0.22 -10.48
N THR A 219 -4.47 0.65 -10.02
CA THR A 219 -4.61 2.11 -10.11
C THR A 219 -3.73 2.76 -11.18
N SER A 220 -2.56 2.19 -11.50
CA SER A 220 -1.51 2.91 -12.23
C SER A 220 -1.51 2.71 -13.76
N ASN A 221 -2.56 2.16 -14.37
CA ASN A 221 -2.51 1.68 -15.77
C ASN A 221 -1.25 0.84 -16.05
N ASN A 222 -0.73 0.15 -15.03
CA ASN A 222 0.42 -0.72 -15.20
C ASN A 222 0.04 -1.83 -16.19
N SER A 223 1.00 -2.26 -16.99
CA SER A 223 0.78 -3.35 -17.93
C SER A 223 0.41 -4.62 -17.18
N ASP A 224 -0.50 -5.41 -17.74
CA ASP A 224 -0.86 -6.72 -17.18
C ASP A 224 0.38 -7.63 -17.05
N THR A 225 1.43 -7.38 -17.85
CA THR A 225 2.75 -7.99 -17.72
C THR A 225 3.40 -7.74 -16.35
N PHE A 226 3.21 -6.58 -15.72
CA PHE A 226 3.70 -6.33 -14.36
C PHE A 226 3.11 -7.33 -13.36
N PHE A 227 1.80 -7.55 -13.44
CA PHE A 227 1.10 -8.47 -12.54
C PHE A 227 1.55 -9.92 -12.79
N LEU A 228 1.62 -10.34 -14.06
CA LEU A 228 2.02 -11.70 -14.42
C LEU A 228 3.48 -12.00 -14.04
N ASN A 229 4.39 -11.05 -14.23
CA ASN A 229 5.80 -11.20 -13.86
C ASN A 229 6.00 -11.35 -12.35
N ARG A 230 5.06 -10.86 -11.53
CA ARG A 230 5.09 -10.95 -10.07
C ARG A 230 4.16 -12.01 -9.49
N LEU A 231 3.54 -12.85 -10.32
CA LEU A 231 2.53 -13.81 -9.87
C LEU A 231 3.07 -14.78 -8.81
N GLU A 232 4.28 -15.29 -9.00
CA GLU A 232 4.93 -16.17 -8.02
C GLU A 232 5.17 -15.45 -6.69
N TYR A 233 5.69 -14.22 -6.75
CA TYR A 233 5.92 -13.39 -5.59
C TYR A 233 4.63 -13.11 -4.81
N PHE A 234 3.54 -12.76 -5.50
CA PHE A 234 2.24 -12.60 -4.88
C PHE A 234 1.75 -13.89 -4.21
N ASN A 235 1.92 -15.03 -4.89
CA ASN A 235 1.50 -16.32 -4.37
C ASN A 235 2.29 -16.73 -3.11
N GLN A 236 3.61 -16.54 -3.12
CA GLN A 236 4.47 -16.85 -1.97
C GLN A 236 4.09 -16.01 -0.75
N ASN A 237 3.94 -14.69 -0.91
CA ASN A 237 3.59 -13.80 0.20
C ASN A 237 2.20 -14.10 0.77
N TRP A 238 1.19 -14.26 -0.10
CA TRP A 238 -0.16 -14.56 0.33
C TRP A 238 -0.27 -15.92 1.05
N ASN A 239 0.33 -16.97 0.49
CA ASN A 239 0.28 -18.30 1.12
C ASN A 239 1.07 -18.36 2.41
N SER A 240 2.20 -17.64 2.51
CA SER A 240 2.98 -17.56 3.75
C SER A 240 2.15 -16.91 4.86
N PHE A 241 1.49 -15.79 4.57
CA PHE A 241 0.57 -15.13 5.50
C PHE A 241 -0.61 -16.05 5.90
N HIS A 242 -1.27 -16.68 4.93
CA HIS A 242 -2.40 -17.57 5.19
C HIS A 242 -2.01 -18.79 6.03
N MET A 243 -0.81 -19.34 5.83
CA MET A 243 -0.30 -20.45 6.64
C MET A 243 -0.05 -20.05 8.11
N LEU A 244 0.38 -18.81 8.37
CA LEU A 244 0.55 -18.31 9.74
C LEU A 244 -0.80 -18.21 10.47
N LEU A 245 -1.86 -17.85 9.76
CA LEU A 245 -3.22 -17.83 10.30
C LEU A 245 -3.76 -19.24 10.55
N SER A 246 -3.62 -20.15 9.59
CA SER A 246 -4.18 -21.51 9.71
C SER A 246 -3.51 -22.34 10.80
N LYS A 247 -2.21 -22.11 11.05
CA LYS A 247 -1.46 -22.74 12.15
C LYS A 247 -1.77 -22.12 13.53
N HIS A 248 -2.71 -21.19 13.63
CA HIS A 248 -3.06 -20.48 14.87
C HIS A 248 -1.86 -19.78 15.54
N ILE A 249 -0.81 -19.50 14.77
CA ILE A 249 0.35 -18.71 15.23
C ILE A 249 -0.09 -17.26 15.46
N VAL A 250 -1.09 -16.83 14.70
CA VAL A 250 -1.68 -15.50 14.75
C VAL A 250 -3.15 -15.63 15.14
N GLN A 251 -3.53 -15.06 16.28
CA GLN A 251 -4.92 -15.08 16.77
C GLN A 251 -5.65 -13.85 16.24
N ALA A 252 -6.78 -14.07 15.55
CA ALA A 252 -7.66 -13.02 15.05
C ALA A 252 -9.14 -13.38 15.32
N PRO A 253 -10.05 -12.40 15.38
CA PRO A 253 -11.48 -12.66 15.49
C PRO A 253 -11.99 -13.55 14.34
N GLN A 254 -12.97 -14.41 14.61
CA GLN A 254 -13.51 -15.34 13.60
C GLN A 254 -14.02 -14.62 12.33
N SER A 255 -14.62 -13.43 12.48
CA SER A 255 -15.05 -12.60 11.34
C SER A 255 -13.88 -12.20 10.43
N THR A 256 -12.72 -11.92 11.02
CA THR A 256 -11.49 -11.60 10.29
C THR A 256 -10.96 -12.84 9.58
N LEU A 257 -10.89 -13.99 10.28
CA LEU A 257 -10.45 -15.26 9.69
C LEU A 257 -11.34 -15.69 8.50
N ASN A 258 -12.66 -15.52 8.64
CA ASN A 258 -13.61 -15.81 7.56
C ASN A 258 -13.34 -14.94 6.32
N THR A 259 -13.12 -13.64 6.52
CA THR A 259 -12.82 -12.70 5.43
C THR A 259 -11.49 -13.05 4.74
N LEU A 260 -10.45 -13.38 5.51
CA LEU A 260 -9.15 -13.79 4.96
C LEU A 260 -9.21 -15.14 4.21
N SER A 261 -10.08 -16.06 4.66
CA SER A 261 -10.36 -17.30 3.93
C SER A 261 -11.08 -17.04 2.60
N ILE A 262 -12.02 -16.08 2.55
CA ILE A 262 -12.64 -15.64 1.29
C ILE A 262 -11.58 -15.08 0.35
N MET A 263 -10.71 -14.17 0.83
CA MET A 263 -9.59 -13.66 0.03
C MET A 263 -8.72 -14.80 -0.53
N HIS A 264 -8.46 -15.85 0.27
CA HIS A 264 -7.65 -16.98 -0.16
C HIS A 264 -8.31 -17.77 -1.28
N ASN A 265 -9.61 -18.01 -1.18
CA ASN A 265 -10.37 -18.69 -2.22
C ASN A 265 -10.44 -17.87 -3.53
N ARG A 266 -10.50 -16.54 -3.44
CA ARG A 266 -10.43 -15.66 -4.62
C ARG A 266 -9.07 -15.73 -5.29
N TRP A 267 -7.99 -15.67 -4.51
CA TRP A 267 -6.63 -15.84 -5.04
C TRP A 267 -6.47 -17.17 -5.76
N ASN A 268 -6.91 -18.27 -5.15
CA ASN A 268 -6.89 -19.59 -5.78
C ASN A 268 -7.71 -19.64 -7.07
N SER A 269 -8.81 -18.90 -7.15
CA SER A 269 -9.62 -18.79 -8.38
C SER A 269 -8.89 -18.02 -9.48
N VAL A 270 -8.20 -16.92 -9.14
CA VAL A 270 -7.32 -16.19 -10.06
C VAL A 270 -6.23 -17.12 -10.61
N LEU A 271 -5.51 -17.83 -9.73
CA LEU A 271 -4.46 -18.77 -10.13
C LEU A 271 -4.98 -19.88 -11.05
N LYS A 272 -6.13 -20.49 -10.74
CA LYS A 272 -6.73 -21.54 -11.58
C LYS A 272 -6.99 -21.05 -13.00
N ILE A 273 -7.45 -19.81 -13.16
CA ILE A 273 -7.69 -19.24 -14.50
C ILE A 273 -6.38 -19.01 -15.23
N ILE A 274 -5.37 -18.49 -14.55
CA ILE A 274 -4.06 -18.25 -15.16
C ILE A 274 -3.46 -19.59 -15.61
N LEU A 275 -3.47 -20.60 -14.75
CA LEU A 275 -2.96 -21.95 -15.05
C LEU A 275 -3.71 -22.64 -16.19
N LYS A 276 -5.05 -22.52 -16.23
CA LYS A 276 -5.87 -23.10 -17.32
C LYS A 276 -5.52 -22.49 -18.69
N ASN A 277 -5.07 -21.25 -18.72
CA ASN A 277 -4.72 -20.55 -19.95
C ASN A 277 -3.22 -20.64 -20.29
N SER A 278 -2.37 -21.09 -19.36
CA SER A 278 -0.96 -21.41 -19.63
C SER A 278 -0.77 -22.84 -20.17
N SER A 279 -1.70 -23.75 -19.90
CA SER A 279 -1.61 -25.16 -20.33
C SER A 279 -2.15 -25.44 -21.73
N LYS A 280 -2.57 -24.42 -22.50
CA LYS A 280 -3.20 -24.60 -23.82
C LYS A 280 -2.21 -24.62 -25.00
N THR A 281 -0.91 -24.47 -24.74
CA THR A 281 0.15 -24.41 -25.76
C THR A 281 0.90 -25.73 -25.98
N THR A 282 0.51 -26.82 -25.31
CA THR A 282 1.07 -28.17 -25.58
C THR A 282 0.11 -29.01 -26.43
N ASN A 283 -0.08 -28.62 -27.69
CA ASN A 283 -0.60 -29.48 -28.77
C ASN A 283 0.02 -29.07 -30.10
#